data_AF-A0A916RFY6-F1
#
_entry.id   AF-A0A916RFY6-F1
#
_cell.length_a   1.000
_cell.length_b   1.000
_cell.length_c   1.000
_cell.angle_alpha   90.00
_cell.angle_beta   90.00
_cell.angle_gamma   90.00
#
_symmetry.space_group_name_H-M   'P 1'
#
loop_
_entity.id
_entity.type
_entity.pdbx_description
1 polymer ?
#
loop_
_entity_poly.entity_id
_entity_poly.type
_entity_poly.pdbx_seq_one_letter_code
_entity_poly.pdbx_strand_id
1 'polypeptide(L)'
;MLEMTEMNASVELVERMDVALHRLCQPLTVLQCRLALSELTGERNAMQEAIREALRECGRMNAAVGTMREMLQQAVRTAESE
;
A
#
# COMPACT_ATOMS: atom_id res chain seq x y z
N MET A 1 4.50 -16.97 29.49
CA MET A 1 4.38 -15.49 29.57
C MET A 1 5.17 -14.83 28.45
N LEU A 2 6.39 -15.27 28.15
CA LEU A 2 7.18 -14.83 26.98
C LEU A 2 6.50 -15.11 25.62
N GLU A 3 6.01 -16.34 25.37
CA GLU A 3 5.31 -16.68 24.11
C GLU A 3 4.02 -15.87 23.84
N MET A 4 3.34 -15.41 24.89
CA MET A 4 2.11 -14.63 24.75
C MET A 4 2.39 -13.18 24.32
N THR A 5 3.60 -12.68 24.62
CA THR A 5 4.05 -11.33 24.25
C THR A 5 4.50 -11.27 22.79
N GLU A 6 5.23 -12.29 22.31
CA GLU A 6 5.62 -12.43 20.89
C GLU A 6 4.41 -12.56 19.97
N MET A 7 3.42 -13.38 20.36
CA MET A 7 2.20 -13.56 19.58
C MET A 7 1.42 -12.24 19.46
N ASN A 8 1.36 -11.44 20.53
CA ASN A 8 0.70 -10.12 20.51
C ASN A 8 1.41 -9.09 19.61
N ALA A 9 2.76 -9.07 19.60
CA ALA A 9 3.52 -8.18 18.73
C ALA A 9 3.34 -8.52 17.23
N SER A 10 3.23 -9.81 16.91
CA SER A 10 2.96 -10.27 15.54
C SER A 10 1.55 -9.89 15.07
N VAL A 11 0.55 -9.98 15.96
CA VAL A 11 -0.85 -9.63 15.66
C VAL A 11 -0.98 -8.13 15.42
N GLU A 12 -0.34 -7.29 16.24
CA GLU A 12 -0.35 -5.83 16.05
C GLU A 12 0.29 -5.41 14.72
N LEU A 13 1.39 -6.05 14.32
CA LEU A 13 2.02 -5.80 13.02
C LEU A 13 1.09 -6.17 11.85
N VAL A 14 0.42 -7.32 11.93
CA VAL A 14 -0.53 -7.78 10.91
C VAL A 14 -1.70 -6.81 10.79
N GLU A 15 -2.28 -6.35 11.90
CA GLU A 15 -3.36 -5.35 11.89
C GLU A 15 -2.93 -4.02 11.26
N ARG A 16 -1.71 -3.56 11.57
CA ARG A 16 -1.16 -2.33 10.98
C ARG A 16 -0.92 -2.47 9.47
N MET A 17 -0.48 -3.64 9.02
CA MET A 17 -0.33 -3.95 7.60
C MET A 17 -1.69 -4.05 6.90
N ASP A 18 -2.70 -4.67 7.53
CA ASP A 18 -4.05 -4.76 6.98
C ASP A 18 -4.69 -3.38 6.78
N VAL A 19 -4.59 -2.50 7.78
CA VAL A 19 -5.06 -1.11 7.66
C VAL A 19 -4.32 -0.36 6.55
N ALA A 20 -3.01 -0.56 6.42
CA ALA A 20 -2.22 0.07 5.37
C ALA A 20 -2.62 -0.44 3.97
N LEU A 21 -2.80 -1.75 3.81
CA LEU A 21 -3.25 -2.37 2.56
C LEU A 21 -4.67 -1.92 2.19
N HIS A 22 -5.59 -1.88 3.16
CA HIS A 22 -6.97 -1.43 2.93
C HIS A 22 -7.02 0.01 2.42
N ARG A 23 -6.16 0.89 2.97
CA ARG A 23 -6.03 2.29 2.51
C ARG A 23 -5.47 2.41 1.09
N LEU A 24 -4.84 1.37 0.54
CA LEU A 24 -4.34 1.33 -0.83
C LEU A 24 -5.37 0.80 -1.83
N CYS A 25 -6.33 -0.03 -1.40
CA CYS A 25 -7.35 -0.59 -2.28
C CYS A 25 -8.26 0.48 -2.90
N GLN A 26 -8.66 1.48 -2.10
CA GLN A 26 -9.52 2.56 -2.57
C GLN A 26 -8.88 3.43 -3.66
N PRO A 27 -7.68 4.01 -3.48
CA PRO A 27 -7.04 4.79 -4.54
C PRO A 27 -6.71 3.96 -5.79
N LEU A 28 -6.32 2.69 -5.63
CA LEU A 28 -6.09 1.79 -6.76
C LEU A 28 -7.36 1.61 -7.60
N THR A 29 -8.50 1.39 -6.95
CA THR A 29 -9.79 1.24 -7.63
C THR A 29 -10.18 2.52 -8.38
N VAL A 30 -10.05 3.67 -7.72
CA VAL A 30 -10.33 4.98 -8.35
C VAL A 30 -9.46 5.19 -9.58
N LEU A 31 -8.19 4.83 -9.49
CA LEU A 31 -7.27 5.00 -10.59
C LEU A 31 -7.61 4.10 -11.79
N GLN A 32 -7.91 2.83 -11.54
CA GLN A 32 -8.34 1.88 -12.57
C GLN A 32 -9.58 2.38 -13.31
N CYS A 33 -10.57 2.90 -12.56
CA CYS A 33 -11.77 3.48 -13.16
C CYS A 33 -11.47 4.69 -14.05
N ARG A 34 -10.56 5.59 -13.64
CA ARG A 34 -10.20 6.78 -14.42
C ARG A 34 -9.44 6.45 -15.70
N LEU A 35 -8.53 5.47 -15.65
CA LEU A 35 -7.82 4.98 -16.82
C LEU A 35 -8.80 4.32 -17.80
N ALA A 36 -9.66 3.43 -17.32
CA ALA A 36 -10.68 2.77 -18.16
C ALA A 36 -11.63 3.78 -18.81
N LEU A 37 -12.09 4.79 -18.07
CA LEU A 37 -12.95 5.83 -18.62
C LEU A 37 -12.24 6.64 -19.72
N SER A 38 -10.97 6.98 -19.51
CA SER A 38 -10.18 7.75 -20.48
C SER A 38 -9.85 6.94 -21.74
N GLU A 39 -9.68 5.63 -21.60
CA GLU A 39 -9.56 4.71 -22.72
C GLU A 39 -10.86 4.66 -23.54
N LEU A 40 -12.01 4.58 -22.86
CA LEU A 40 -13.33 4.55 -23.51
C LEU A 40 -13.67 5.84 -24.27
N THR A 41 -13.26 7.01 -23.76
CA THR A 41 -13.51 8.28 -24.47
C THR A 41 -12.58 8.48 -25.67
N GLY A 42 -11.41 7.83 -25.70
CA GLY A 42 -10.41 7.98 -26.75
C GLY A 42 -9.75 9.38 -26.80
N GLU A 43 -10.05 10.24 -25.84
CA GLU A 43 -9.53 11.61 -25.80
C GLU A 43 -8.07 11.61 -25.31
N ARG A 44 -7.15 12.03 -26.18
CA ARG A 44 -5.71 12.10 -25.85
C ARG A 44 -5.44 12.90 -24.57
N ASN A 45 -6.14 14.01 -24.36
CA ASN A 45 -5.93 14.86 -23.17
C ASN A 45 -6.44 14.17 -21.90
N ALA A 46 -7.58 13.48 -21.96
CA ALA A 46 -8.12 12.70 -20.85
C ALA A 46 -7.15 11.56 -20.48
N MET A 47 -6.64 10.85 -21.47
CA MET A 47 -5.65 9.77 -21.27
C MET A 47 -4.35 10.30 -20.64
N GLN A 48 -3.83 11.44 -21.10
CA GLN A 48 -2.63 12.04 -20.52
C GLN A 48 -2.83 12.43 -19.05
N GLU A 49 -3.98 13.00 -18.70
CA GLU A 49 -4.25 13.36 -17.30
C GLU A 49 -4.45 12.12 -16.42
N ALA A 50 -5.19 11.12 -16.91
CA ALA A 50 -5.37 9.85 -16.20
C ALA A 50 -4.02 9.14 -15.94
N ILE A 51 -3.09 9.17 -16.91
CA ILE A 51 -1.73 8.62 -16.73
C ILE A 51 -0.92 9.44 -15.71
N ARG A 52 -1.01 10.78 -15.73
CA ARG A 52 -0.30 11.61 -14.73
C ARG A 52 -0.80 11.32 -13.32
N GLU A 53 -2.11 11.22 -13.14
CA GLU A 53 -2.71 10.84 -11.87
C GLU A 53 -2.30 9.42 -11.46
N ALA A 54 -2.23 8.48 -12.41
CA ALA A 54 -1.71 7.13 -12.19
C ALA A 54 -0.31 7.13 -11.61
N LEU A 55 0.60 7.87 -12.23
CA LEU A 55 1.98 7.94 -11.77
C LEU A 55 2.11 8.55 -10.37
N ARG A 56 1.31 9.58 -10.06
CA ARG A 56 1.27 10.17 -8.71
C ARG A 56 0.77 9.16 -7.68
N GLU A 57 -0.29 8.43 -7.99
CA GLU A 57 -0.86 7.45 -7.06
C GLU A 57 0.07 6.24 -6.88
N CYS A 58 0.67 5.73 -7.96
CA CYS A 58 1.70 4.69 -7.87
C CYS A 58 2.88 5.13 -6.98
N GLY A 59 3.28 6.40 -7.03
CA GLY A 59 4.28 6.96 -6.12
C GLY A 59 3.87 6.88 -4.65
N ARG A 60 2.62 7.25 -4.33
CA ARG A 60 2.05 7.13 -2.97
C ARG A 60 1.97 5.68 -2.51
N MET A 61 1.54 4.77 -3.39
CA MET A 61 1.46 3.35 -3.08
C MET A 61 2.83 2.75 -2.79
N ASN A 62 3.83 3.07 -3.61
CA ASN A 62 5.21 2.63 -3.39
C ASN A 62 5.77 3.14 -2.05
N ALA A 63 5.47 4.38 -1.67
CA ALA A 63 5.87 4.91 -0.36
C ALA A 63 5.24 4.13 0.79
N ALA A 64 3.94 3.84 0.73
CA ALA A 64 3.24 3.06 1.75
C ALA A 64 3.79 1.63 1.86
N VAL A 65 4.05 0.97 0.73
CA VAL A 65 4.70 -0.35 0.69
C VAL A 65 6.13 -0.29 1.24
N GLY A 66 6.87 0.79 0.96
CA GLY A 66 8.18 1.05 1.55
C GLY A 66 8.11 1.08 3.08
N THR A 67 7.18 1.84 3.64
CA THR A 67 6.96 1.90 5.09
C THR A 67 6.58 0.53 5.67
N MET A 68 5.69 -0.22 5.00
CA MET A 68 5.34 -1.59 5.45
C MET A 68 6.56 -2.51 5.46
N ARG A 69 7.44 -2.40 4.45
CA ARG A 69 8.69 -3.17 4.39
C ARG A 69 9.65 -2.81 5.53
N GLU A 70 9.78 -1.53 5.85
CA GLU A 70 10.59 -1.07 6.98
C GLU A 70 10.06 -1.60 8.32
N MET A 71 8.74 -1.58 8.52
CA MET A 71 8.10 -2.17 9.71
C MET A 71 8.41 -3.67 9.83
N LEU A 72 8.30 -4.42 8.73
CA LEU A 72 8.61 -5.85 8.70
C LEU A 72 10.09 -6.10 9.00
N GLN A 73 11.00 -5.33 8.41
CA GLN A 73 12.44 -5.45 8.65
C GLN A 73 12.81 -5.15 10.10
N GLN A 74 12.16 -4.17 10.73
CA GLN A 74 12.36 -3.88 12.16
C GLN A 74 11.87 -5.06 13.03
N ALA A 75 10.69 -5.59 12.74
CA ALA A 75 10.14 -6.74 13.48
C ALA A 75 11.06 -7.98 13.37
N VAL A 76 11.58 -8.28 12.18
CA VAL A 76 12.53 -9.39 11.98
C VAL A 76 13.81 -9.18 12.78
N ARG A 77 14.38 -7.97 12.78
CA ARG A 77 15.61 -7.68 13.56
C ARG A 77 15.39 -7.79 15.06
N THR A 78 14.23 -7.38 15.56
CA THR A 78 13.88 -7.52 16.98
C THR A 78 13.78 -9.00 17.36
N ALA A 79 13.12 -9.82 16.53
CA ALA A 79 13.01 -11.26 16.75
C ALA A 79 14.36 -12.02 16.67
N GLU A 80 15.33 -11.52 15.92
CA GLU A 80 16.69 -12.11 15.83
C GLU A 80 17.63 -11.68 16.98
N SER A 81 17.26 -10.63 17.73
CA SER A 81 18.08 -10.06 18.81
C SER A 81 17.67 -10.54 20.21
N GLU A 82 16.62 -11.37 20.29
CA GLU A 82 16.12 -12.07 21.48
C GLU A 82 16.59 -13.53 21.50
#